data_AF-A0A3D4YHY8-F1
#
_entry.id   AF-A0A3D4YHY8-F1
#
_cell.length_a   1.000
_cell.length_b   1.000
_cell.length_c   1.000
_cell.angle_alpha   90.00
_cell.angle_beta   90.00
_cell.angle_gamma   90.00
#
_symmetry.space_group_name_H-M   'P 1'
#
loop_
_entity.id
_entity.type
_entity.pdbx_description
1 polymer ?
#
loop_
_entity_poly.entity_id
_entity_poly.type
_entity_poly.pdbx_seq_one_letter_code
_entity_poly.pdbx_strand_id
1 'polypeptide(L)'
;MGSAIAFWMAWIIIPLIMEIIPAGVNFIILLNKKRKRRREPAPLTFEPEITLIIPVYNSGETLYRCIESVRESDYPVSLINLILSNNESTDDSFQE
;
A
#
# COMPACT_ATOMS: atom_id res chain seq x y z
N MET A 1 -3.44 52.54 -28.30
CA MET A 1 -3.89 51.95 -27.01
C MET A 1 -4.03 50.43 -27.06
N GLY A 2 -4.56 49.82 -28.14
CA GLY A 2 -4.72 48.35 -28.21
C GLY A 2 -3.43 47.52 -28.19
N SER A 3 -2.34 48.00 -28.80
CA SER A 3 -1.06 47.27 -28.88
C SER A 3 -0.31 47.16 -27.55
N ALA A 4 -0.34 48.23 -26.73
CA ALA A 4 0.30 48.22 -25.41
C ALA A 4 -0.40 47.27 -24.43
N ILE A 5 -1.74 47.20 -24.49
CA ILE A 5 -2.54 46.31 -23.64
C ILE A 5 -2.26 44.85 -23.99
N ALA A 6 -2.23 44.51 -25.28
CA ALA A 6 -1.90 43.15 -25.73
C ALA A 6 -0.49 42.70 -25.27
N PHE A 7 0.48 43.62 -25.29
CA PHE A 7 1.83 43.34 -24.81
C PHE A 7 1.85 43.00 -23.31
N TRP A 8 1.21 43.80 -22.46
CA TRP A 8 1.16 43.54 -21.02
C TRP A 8 0.35 42.29 -20.66
N MET A 9 -0.72 41.99 -21.40
CA MET A 9 -1.49 40.77 -21.18
C MET A 9 -0.69 39.51 -21.50
N ALA A 10 0.16 39.51 -22.53
CA ALA A 10 1.00 38.37 -22.86
C ALA A 10 1.94 38.01 -21.69
N TRP A 11 2.51 39.00 -21.01
CA TRP A 11 3.39 38.81 -19.86
C TRP A 11 2.71 38.22 -18.63
N ILE A 12 1.39 38.36 -18.50
CA ILE A 12 0.62 37.76 -17.41
C ILE A 12 0.11 36.38 -17.82
N ILE A 13 -0.38 36.26 -19.05
CA ILE A 13 -1.01 35.04 -19.55
C ILE A 13 0.03 33.90 -19.68
N ILE A 14 1.23 34.18 -20.17
CA ILE A 14 2.26 33.16 -20.37
C ILE A 14 2.66 32.46 -19.05
N PRO A 15 3.09 33.17 -17.98
CA PRO A 15 3.43 32.53 -16.71
C PRO A 15 2.22 31.87 -16.05
N LEU A 16 1.04 32.48 -16.15
CA LEU A 16 -0.20 31.90 -15.61
C LEU A 16 -0.52 30.55 -16.28
N ILE A 17 -0.36 30.45 -17.60
CA ILE A 17 -0.53 29.19 -18.34
C ILE A 17 0.54 28.17 -17.93
N MET A 18 1.80 28.61 -17.79
CA MET A 18 2.91 27.75 -17.35
C MET A 18 2.75 27.22 -15.93
N GLU A 19 1.93 27.84 -15.08
CA GLU A 19 1.61 27.33 -13.74
C GLU A 19 0.35 26.44 -13.75
N ILE A 20 -0.72 26.88 -14.42
CA ILE A 20 -2.00 26.17 -14.43
C ILE A 20 -1.92 24.83 -15.18
N ILE A 21 -1.24 24.78 -16.33
CA ILE A 21 -1.17 23.56 -17.13
C ILE A 21 -0.46 22.43 -16.38
N PRO A 22 0.78 22.60 -15.86
CA PRO A 22 1.46 21.55 -15.11
C PRO A 22 0.70 21.14 -13.85
N ALA A 23 0.10 22.09 -13.14
CA ALA A 23 -0.73 21.82 -11.97
C ALA A 23 -1.95 20.95 -12.34
N GLY A 24 -2.65 21.29 -13.42
CA GLY A 24 -3.80 20.54 -13.92
C GLY A 24 -3.43 19.12 -14.38
N VAL A 25 -2.35 18.98 -15.14
CA VAL A 25 -1.84 17.66 -15.57
C VAL A 25 -1.47 16.80 -14.36
N ASN A 26 -0.74 17.36 -13.40
CA ASN A 26 -0.34 16.63 -12.20
C ASN A 26 -1.55 16.23 -11.34
N PHE A 27 -2.55 17.11 -11.22
CA PHE A 27 -3.80 16.80 -10.54
C PHE A 27 -4.55 15.63 -11.21
N ILE A 28 -4.65 15.62 -12.54
CA ILE A 28 -5.27 14.52 -13.30
C ILE A 28 -4.49 13.21 -13.09
N ILE A 29 -3.16 13.25 -13.13
CA ILE A 29 -2.31 12.08 -12.86
C ILE A 29 -2.57 11.53 -11.45
N LEU A 30 -2.65 12.40 -10.45
CA LEU A 30 -2.93 12.01 -9.06
C LEU A 30 -4.33 11.40 -8.90
N LEU A 31 -5.35 11.97 -9.55
CA LEU A 31 -6.70 11.40 -9.57
C LEU A 31 -6.70 9.99 -10.19
N ASN A 32 -6.02 9.81 -11.32
CA ASN A 32 -5.92 8.53 -12.00
C ASN A 32 -5.13 7.51 -11.18
N LYS A 33 -4.05 7.92 -10.50
CA LYS A 33 -3.26 7.04 -9.62
C LYS A 33 -4.07 6.61 -8.40
N LYS A 34 -4.83 7.52 -7.78
CA LYS A 34 -5.77 7.21 -6.69
C LYS A 34 -6.85 6.23 -7.13
N ARG A 35 -7.37 6.39 -8.35
CA ARG A 35 -8.34 5.47 -8.95
C ARG A 35 -7.74 4.10 -9.26
N LYS A 36 -6.52 4.03 -9.80
CA LYS A 36 -5.82 2.77 -10.10
C LYS A 36 -5.43 2.02 -8.83
N ARG A 37 -4.99 2.71 -7.77
CA ARG A 37 -4.68 2.09 -6.46
C ARG A 37 -5.92 1.54 -5.75
N ARG A 38 -7.11 2.09 -6.05
CA ARG A 38 -8.40 1.56 -5.58
C ARG A 38 -8.91 0.37 -6.39
N ARG A 39 -8.33 0.09 -7.56
CA ARG A 39 -8.62 -1.17 -8.23
C ARG A 39 -7.84 -2.23 -7.49
N GLU A 40 -8.55 -3.26 -7.05
CA GLU A 40 -7.90 -4.44 -6.52
C GLU A 40 -6.93 -4.98 -7.59
N PRO A 41 -5.74 -5.43 -7.18
CA PRO A 41 -4.84 -6.11 -8.10
C PRO A 41 -5.59 -7.26 -8.77
N ALA A 42 -5.23 -7.57 -10.03
CA ALA A 42 -5.81 -8.72 -10.69
C ALA A 42 -5.55 -9.98 -9.85
N PRO A 43 -6.52 -10.92 -9.76
CA PRO A 43 -6.32 -12.15 -9.01
C PRO A 43 -5.09 -12.88 -9.55
N LEU A 44 -4.34 -13.51 -8.64
CA LEU A 44 -3.19 -14.32 -9.02
C LEU A 44 -3.67 -15.47 -9.91
N THR A 45 -2.95 -15.76 -10.98
CA THR A 45 -3.24 -16.91 -11.85
C THR A 45 -2.97 -18.24 -11.15
N PHE A 46 -2.12 -18.22 -10.12
CA PHE A 46 -1.65 -19.39 -9.38
C PHE A 46 -1.23 -18.99 -7.97
N GLU A 47 -1.57 -19.83 -6.99
CA GLU A 47 -1.24 -19.68 -5.57
C GLU A 47 -0.38 -20.88 -5.15
N PRO A 48 0.94 -20.72 -4.92
CA PRO A 48 1.80 -21.82 -4.49
C PRO A 48 1.57 -22.22 -3.03
N GLU A 49 2.01 -23.41 -2.65
CA GLU A 49 2.19 -23.71 -1.23
C GLU A 49 3.32 -22.84 -0.66
N ILE A 50 3.08 -22.21 0.50
CA ILE A 50 4.05 -21.35 1.19
C ILE A 50 4.34 -21.89 2.59
N THR A 51 5.56 -21.65 3.09
CA THR A 51 5.90 -21.90 4.49
C THR A 51 6.17 -20.57 5.19
N LEU A 52 5.38 -20.25 6.20
CA LEU A 52 5.51 -19.06 7.04
C LEU A 52 6.25 -19.42 8.33
N ILE A 53 7.40 -18.79 8.58
CA ILE A 53 8.20 -18.99 9.80
C ILE A 53 8.01 -17.76 10.69
N ILE A 54 7.49 -17.97 11.90
CA ILE A 54 7.25 -16.90 12.88
C ILE A 54 8.18 -17.14 14.09
N PRO A 55 9.22 -16.32 14.28
CA PRO A 55 10.02 -16.36 15.49
C PRO A 55 9.21 -15.81 16.67
N VAL A 56 9.27 -16.50 17.81
CA VAL A 56 8.51 -16.18 19.00
C VAL A 56 9.47 -15.98 20.16
N TYR A 57 9.44 -14.79 20.76
CA TYR A 57 10.13 -14.47 22.01
C TYR A 57 9.19 -13.68 22.92
N ASN A 58 8.80 -14.27 24.04
CA ASN A 58 7.96 -13.63 25.05
C ASN A 58 6.73 -12.89 24.46
N SER A 59 5.96 -13.59 23.62
CA SER A 59 4.85 -13.03 22.85
C SER A 59 3.48 -13.61 23.24
N GLY A 60 3.31 -14.14 24.46
CA GLY A 60 2.07 -14.81 24.90
C GLY A 60 0.79 -14.01 24.65
N GLU A 61 0.80 -12.70 24.93
CA GLU A 61 -0.37 -11.83 24.71
C GLU A 61 -0.72 -11.58 23.24
N THR A 62 0.21 -11.78 22.30
CA THR A 62 0.07 -11.36 20.89
C THR A 62 0.14 -12.49 19.88
N LEU A 63 0.75 -13.62 20.24
CA LEU A 63 0.97 -14.75 19.34
C LEU A 63 -0.35 -15.31 18.80
N TYR A 64 -1.37 -15.44 19.65
CA TYR A 64 -2.69 -15.90 19.23
C TYR A 64 -3.28 -15.01 18.13
N ARG A 65 -3.29 -13.69 18.35
CA ARG A 65 -3.80 -12.71 17.37
C ARG A 65 -2.99 -12.72 16.08
N CYS A 66 -1.67 -12.96 16.17
CA CYS A 66 -0.82 -13.11 15.00
C CYS A 66 -1.24 -14.32 14.17
N ILE A 67 -1.37 -15.50 14.78
CA ILE A 67 -1.81 -16.74 14.10
C ILE A 67 -3.23 -16.59 13.55
N GLU A 68 -4.13 -15.97 14.31
CA GLU A 68 -5.50 -15.68 13.86
C GLU A 68 -5.51 -14.79 12.61
N SER A 69 -4.69 -13.74 12.57
CA SER A 69 -4.59 -12.87 11.39
C SER A 69 -4.03 -13.59 10.15
N VAL A 70 -3.16 -14.61 10.34
CA VAL A 70 -2.69 -15.46 9.24
C VAL A 70 -3.85 -16.33 8.73
N ARG A 71 -4.63 -16.93 9.63
CA ARG A 71 -5.81 -17.74 9.28
C ARG A 71 -6.88 -16.92 8.55
N GLU A 72 -7.05 -15.66 8.93
CA GLU A 72 -8.03 -14.73 8.35
C GLU A 72 -7.52 -14.01 7.09
N SER A 73 -6.30 -14.30 6.65
CA SER A 73 -5.76 -13.72 5.42
C SER A 73 -6.52 -14.20 4.18
N ASP A 74 -6.43 -13.42 3.10
CA ASP A 74 -7.05 -13.74 1.82
C ASP A 74 -6.36 -14.91 1.07
N TYR A 75 -5.37 -15.58 1.69
CA TYR A 75 -4.64 -16.69 1.12
C TYR A 75 -5.22 -18.04 1.58
N PRO A 76 -5.36 -19.06 0.70
CA PRO A 76 -5.93 -20.34 1.08
C PRO A 76 -5.14 -21.00 2.22
N VAL A 77 -5.78 -21.19 3.39
CA VAL A 77 -5.16 -21.78 4.58
C VAL A 77 -4.55 -23.16 4.31
N SER A 78 -5.16 -23.94 3.40
CA SER A 78 -4.65 -25.26 2.99
C SER A 78 -3.29 -25.21 2.29
N LEU A 79 -2.86 -24.05 1.80
CA LEU A 79 -1.58 -23.82 1.13
C LEU A 79 -0.55 -23.16 2.06
N ILE A 80 -0.87 -22.97 3.34
CA ILE A 80 0.02 -22.33 4.32
C ILE A 80 0.53 -23.40 5.28
N ASN A 81 1.82 -23.65 5.25
CA ASN A 81 2.53 -24.37 6.30
C ASN A 81 3.10 -23.36 7.31
N LEU A 82 2.82 -23.52 8.60
CA LEU A 82 3.21 -22.54 9.63
C LEU A 82 4.20 -23.15 10.61
N ILE A 83 5.34 -22.50 10.80
CA ILE A 83 6.41 -22.92 11.72
C ILE A 83 6.60 -21.83 12.77
N LEU A 84 6.33 -22.16 14.02
CA LEU A 84 6.65 -21.30 15.16
C LEU A 84 8.05 -21.64 15.67
N SER A 85 8.97 -20.68 15.61
CA SER A 85 10.34 -20.85 16.09
C SER A 85 10.48 -20.23 17.48
N ASN A 86 10.49 -21.06 18.53
CA ASN A 86 10.73 -20.59 19.89
C ASN A 86 12.17 -20.10 20.06
N ASN A 87 12.34 -18.82 20.37
CA ASN A 87 13.64 -18.19 20.61
C ASN A 87 13.96 -18.11 22.11
N GLU A 88 13.85 -19.23 22.83
CA GLU A 88 14.05 -19.31 24.30
C GLU A 88 13.08 -18.41 25.09
N SER A 89 11.80 -18.39 24.70
CA SER A 89 10.76 -17.69 25.46
C SER A 89 10.64 -18.26 26.88
N THR A 90 10.43 -17.37 27.85
CA THR A 90 10.28 -17.69 29.28
C THR A 90 8.84 -17.50 29.78
N ASP A 91 7.97 -16.95 28.94
CA ASP A 91 6.55 -16.73 29.22
C ASP A 91 5.68 -17.92 28.79
N ASP A 92 4.37 -17.69 28.75
CA ASP A 92 3.34 -18.65 28.35
C ASP A 92 3.06 -18.69 26.83
N SER A 93 3.97 -18.17 25.99
CA SER A 93 3.80 -18.14 24.52
C SER A 93 3.43 -19.48 23.88
N PHE A 94 3.82 -20.60 24.49
CA PHE A 94 3.59 -21.95 23.98
C PHE A 94 2.72 -22.81 24.90
N GLN A 95 1.99 -22.21 25.84
CA GLN A 95 1.05 -22.93 26.71
C GLN A 95 -0.32 -23.08 26.01
N GLU A 96 -0.99 -24.21 26.27
CA GLU A 96 -2.29 -24.59 25.68
C GLU A 96 -3.48 -23.81 26.24
#